data_AF-A0A9E3BCR5-F1
#
_entry.id   AF-A0A9E3BCR5-F1
#
_cell.length_a   1.000
_cell.length_b   1.000
_cell.length_c   1.000
_cell.angle_alpha   90.00
_cell.angle_beta   90.00
_cell.angle_gamma   90.00
#
_symmetry.space_group_name_H-M   'P 1'
#
loop_
_entity.id
_entity.type
_entity.pdbx_description
1 polymer ?
#
loop_
_entity_poly.entity_id
_entity_poly.type
_entity_poly.pdbx_seq_one_letter_code
_entity_poly.pdbx_strand_id
1 'polypeptide(L)'
;MNSSEPNIRPDCTEELTAALRQRIMVIDGAMGTAIQRDRPDEAGYRGDRFTEWPTALQGNNDLLTLTQPQIIEGIHREYLEAGADILETNTFNANAISLSDYDMADLSYELNYAGAALARKAADEFSTPEKPRYV
;
A
#
# COMPACT_ATOMS: atom_id res chain seq x y z
N MET A 1 18.86 0.24 14.01
CA MET A 1 18.51 1.64 14.36
C MET A 1 17.01 1.76 14.15
N ASN A 2 16.22 1.71 15.23
CA ASN A 2 14.78 1.87 15.15
C ASN A 2 14.48 3.34 14.90
N SER A 3 14.32 3.74 13.64
CA SER A 3 13.66 5.01 13.32
C SER A 3 12.15 4.76 13.30
N SER A 4 11.56 4.63 14.49
CA SER A 4 10.11 4.59 14.69
C SER A 4 9.50 6.01 14.73
N GLU A 5 10.24 7.03 14.29
CA GLU A 5 9.66 8.34 14.05
C GLU A 5 8.78 8.27 12.81
N PRO A 6 7.46 8.48 12.94
CA PRO A 6 6.58 8.49 11.79
C PRO A 6 6.97 9.66 10.90
N ASN A 7 7.08 9.41 9.59
CA ASN A 7 7.27 10.47 8.60
C ASN A 7 5.94 11.22 8.41
N ILE A 8 5.59 12.07 9.38
CA ILE A 8 4.35 12.85 9.38
C ILE A 8 4.52 14.02 8.41
N ARG A 9 3.73 14.01 7.33
CA ARG A 9 3.65 15.13 6.39
C ARG A 9 2.60 16.16 6.83
N PRO A 10 2.75 17.43 6.41
CA PRO A 10 1.73 18.44 6.66
C PRO A 10 0.41 18.06 6.00
N ASP A 11 -0.68 18.52 6.60
CA ASP A 11 -2.02 18.43 6.02
C ASP A 11 -2.05 19.07 4.62
N CYS A 12 -2.57 18.33 3.64
CA CYS A 12 -2.69 18.76 2.25
C CYS A 12 -4.15 19.02 1.84
N THR A 13 -5.10 19.04 2.78
CA THR A 13 -6.54 19.17 2.49
C THR A 13 -6.87 20.41 1.65
N GLU A 14 -6.26 21.56 1.96
CA GLU A 14 -6.50 22.79 1.19
C GLU A 14 -5.97 22.70 -0.25
N GLU A 15 -4.76 22.18 -0.43
CA GLU A 15 -4.13 21.97 -1.73
C GLU A 15 -4.93 20.98 -2.58
N LEU A 16 -5.27 19.83 -2.00
CA LEU A 16 -6.07 18.78 -2.63
C LEU A 16 -7.45 19.32 -3.03
N THR A 17 -8.11 20.07 -2.15
CA THR A 17 -9.41 20.70 -2.44
C THR A 17 -9.30 21.71 -3.59
N ALA A 18 -8.22 22.48 -3.66
CA ALA A 18 -7.98 23.40 -4.76
C ALA A 18 -7.78 22.64 -6.09
N ALA A 19 -6.99 21.55 -6.09
CA ALA A 19 -6.77 20.71 -7.26
C ALA A 19 -8.08 20.09 -7.79
N LEU A 20 -8.90 19.53 -6.89
CA LEU A 20 -10.20 18.95 -7.21
C LEU A 20 -11.19 19.95 -7.83
N ARG A 21 -11.06 21.25 -7.53
CA ARG A 21 -11.89 22.31 -8.14
C ARG A 21 -11.42 22.72 -9.53
N GLN A 22 -10.15 22.48 -9.86
CA GLN A 22 -9.55 22.92 -11.12
C GLN A 22 -9.60 21.84 -12.21
N ARG A 23 -9.53 20.57 -11.81
CA ARG A 23 -9.50 19.45 -12.75
C ARG A 23 -10.08 18.17 -12.14
N ILE A 24 -10.46 17.25 -13.01
CA ILE A 24 -10.75 15.87 -12.60
C ILE A 24 -9.43 15.25 -12.14
N MET A 25 -9.49 14.56 -11.00
CA MET A 25 -8.39 13.74 -10.51
C MET A 25 -8.74 12.27 -10.60
N VAL A 26 -7.71 11.44 -10.78
CA VAL A 26 -7.84 10.00 -10.99
C VAL A 26 -7.31 9.27 -9.76
N ILE A 27 -8.15 8.41 -9.17
CA ILE A 27 -7.72 7.42 -8.18
C ILE A 27 -7.22 6.19 -8.94
N ASP A 28 -6.26 5.46 -8.36
CA ASP A 28 -5.73 4.23 -8.93
C ASP A 28 -6.78 3.11 -9.06
N GLY A 29 -6.33 1.97 -9.61
CA GLY A 29 -7.17 0.82 -9.87
C GLY A 29 -7.03 -0.29 -8.84
N ALA A 30 -7.70 -1.41 -9.09
CA ALA A 30 -7.73 -2.54 -8.17
C ALA A 30 -6.34 -3.16 -7.90
N MET A 31 -5.88 -3.09 -6.66
CA MET A 31 -4.66 -3.75 -6.17
C MET A 31 -4.73 -5.27 -6.31
N GLY A 32 -5.84 -5.89 -5.86
CA GLY A 32 -5.99 -7.35 -5.87
C GLY A 32 -5.96 -7.97 -7.28
N THR A 33 -6.50 -7.28 -8.29
CA THR A 33 -6.45 -7.76 -9.69
C THR A 33 -5.03 -7.68 -10.24
N ALA A 34 -4.28 -6.64 -9.87
CA ALA A 34 -2.87 -6.50 -10.26
C ALA A 34 -1.99 -7.58 -9.60
N ILE A 35 -2.19 -7.88 -8.31
CA ILE A 35 -1.49 -8.97 -7.61
C ILE A 35 -1.72 -10.34 -8.29
N GLN A 36 -2.94 -10.59 -8.77
CA GLN A 36 -3.27 -11.85 -9.45
C GLN A 36 -2.48 -12.08 -10.75
N ARG A 37 -1.91 -11.04 -11.35
CA ARG A 37 -1.02 -11.17 -12.53
C ARG A 37 0.29 -11.86 -12.16
N ASP A 38 0.83 -11.53 -10.99
CA ASP A 38 2.13 -12.03 -10.52
C ASP A 38 2.01 -13.39 -9.81
N ARG A 39 0.78 -13.76 -9.40
CA ARG A 39 0.42 -15.08 -8.83
C ARG A 39 1.35 -15.56 -7.71
N PRO A 40 1.54 -14.79 -6.62
CA PRO A 40 2.29 -15.27 -5.48
C PRO A 40 1.68 -16.57 -4.93
N ASP A 41 2.54 -17.56 -4.72
CA ASP A 41 2.18 -18.79 -4.03
C ASP A 41 2.30 -18.62 -2.51
N GLU A 42 1.97 -19.66 -1.77
CA GLU A 42 2.02 -19.65 -0.30
C GLU A 42 3.40 -19.22 0.23
N ALA A 43 4.49 -19.63 -0.42
CA ALA A 43 5.85 -19.21 -0.04
C ALA A 43 6.05 -17.71 -0.29
N GLY A 44 5.51 -17.18 -1.40
CA GLY A 44 5.47 -15.75 -1.69
C GLY A 44 4.74 -14.96 -0.60
N TYR A 45 3.55 -15.41 -0.17
CA TYR A 45 2.81 -14.75 0.90
C TYR A 45 3.54 -14.80 2.25
N ARG A 46 4.18 -15.92 2.58
CA ARG A 46 4.94 -16.09 3.84
C ARG A 46 6.19 -15.22 3.90
N GLY A 47 6.90 -15.08 2.78
CA GLY A 47 8.25 -14.51 2.76
C GLY A 47 9.16 -15.17 3.81
N ASP A 48 10.21 -14.47 4.23
CA ASP A 48 11.16 -15.01 5.22
C ASP A 48 10.62 -14.96 6.66
N ARG A 49 9.73 -14.00 6.95
CA ARG A 49 9.27 -13.73 8.32
C ARG A 49 8.21 -14.70 8.81
N PHE A 50 7.38 -15.24 7.91
CA PHE A 50 6.21 -16.05 8.27
C PHE A 50 6.30 -17.50 7.74
N THR A 51 7.51 -17.99 7.43
CA THR A 51 7.76 -19.34 6.92
C THR A 51 7.05 -20.42 7.76
N GLU A 52 7.16 -20.34 9.08
CA GLU A 52 6.60 -21.31 10.03
C GLU A 52 5.22 -20.90 10.60
N TRP A 53 4.52 -19.94 10.00
CA TRP A 53 3.22 -19.49 10.49
C TRP A 53 2.17 -20.62 10.41
N PRO A 54 1.33 -20.83 11.46
CA PRO A 54 0.53 -22.05 11.59
C PRO A 54 -0.65 -22.18 10.61
N THR A 55 -1.12 -21.06 10.05
CA THR A 55 -2.24 -21.00 9.10
C THR A 55 -1.75 -20.71 7.68
N ALA A 56 -2.58 -21.03 6.68
CA ALA A 56 -2.32 -20.65 5.29
C ALA A 56 -2.48 -19.14 5.12
N LEU A 57 -1.54 -18.50 4.41
CA LEU A 57 -1.49 -17.04 4.26
C LEU A 57 -1.86 -16.56 2.86
N GLN A 58 -1.92 -17.46 1.87
CA GLN A 58 -2.36 -17.13 0.53
C GLN A 58 -3.77 -16.52 0.55
N GLY A 59 -3.91 -15.35 -0.08
CA GLY A 59 -5.13 -14.56 -0.10
C GLY A 59 -5.11 -13.35 0.85
N ASN A 60 -4.20 -13.31 1.82
CA ASN A 60 -3.96 -12.11 2.64
C ASN A 60 -3.10 -11.10 1.86
N ASN A 61 -3.71 -10.38 0.91
CA ASN A 61 -2.99 -9.47 0.02
C ASN A 61 -2.27 -8.34 0.76
N ASP A 62 -2.85 -7.85 1.85
CA ASP A 62 -2.27 -6.83 2.71
C ASP A 62 -0.88 -7.26 3.22
N LEU A 63 -0.69 -8.56 3.52
CA LEU A 63 0.58 -9.13 3.99
C LEU A 63 1.73 -8.95 2.99
N LEU A 64 1.44 -8.92 1.69
CA LEU A 64 2.45 -8.74 0.65
C LEU A 64 3.15 -7.38 0.77
N THR A 65 2.55 -6.41 1.46
CA THR A 65 3.22 -5.15 1.85
C THR A 65 4.50 -5.41 2.66
N LEU A 66 4.52 -6.45 3.50
CA LEU A 66 5.68 -6.81 4.33
C LEU A 66 6.56 -7.87 3.66
N THR A 67 5.95 -8.84 2.99
CA THR A 67 6.67 -10.02 2.48
C THR A 67 7.13 -9.88 1.03
N GLN A 68 6.44 -9.09 0.22
CA GLN A 68 6.75 -8.82 -1.18
C GLN A 68 6.59 -7.32 -1.52
N PRO A 69 7.25 -6.40 -0.77
CA PRO A 69 7.04 -4.96 -0.93
C PRO A 69 7.29 -4.47 -2.36
N GLN A 70 8.22 -5.10 -3.08
CA GLN A 70 8.54 -4.78 -4.46
C GLN A 70 7.37 -5.01 -5.44
N ILE A 71 6.50 -5.99 -5.18
CA ILE A 71 5.31 -6.24 -6.00
C ILE A 71 4.33 -5.09 -5.80
N ILE A 72 4.04 -4.76 -4.54
CA ILE A 72 3.09 -3.68 -4.19
C ILE A 72 3.60 -2.32 -4.69
N GLU A 73 4.89 -2.03 -4.48
CA GLU A 73 5.51 -0.80 -4.96
C GLU A 73 5.53 -0.72 -6.50
N GLY A 74 5.73 -1.85 -7.19
CA GLY A 74 5.62 -1.94 -8.64
C GLY A 74 4.22 -1.61 -9.15
N ILE A 75 3.18 -2.15 -8.51
CA ILE A 75 1.78 -1.87 -8.87
C ILE A 75 1.43 -0.39 -8.66
N HIS A 76 1.87 0.23 -7.55
CA HIS A 76 1.69 1.66 -7.36
C HIS A 76 2.35 2.48 -8.47
N ARG A 77 3.58 2.13 -8.88
CA ARG A 77 4.27 2.80 -9.98
C ARG A 77 3.52 2.63 -11.30
N GLU A 78 3.02 1.45 -11.62
CA GLU A 78 2.22 1.22 -12.84
C GLU A 78 1.00 2.15 -12.90
N TYR A 79 0.28 2.33 -11.78
CA TYR A 79 -0.85 3.27 -11.74
C TYR A 79 -0.42 4.74 -11.85
N LEU A 80 0.69 5.12 -11.23
CA LEU A 80 1.25 6.48 -11.35
C LEU A 80 1.70 6.79 -12.78
N GLU A 81 2.35 5.83 -13.45
CA GLU A 81 2.75 5.90 -14.86
C GLU A 81 1.54 5.99 -15.79
N ALA A 82 0.46 5.26 -15.48
CA ALA A 82 -0.82 5.35 -16.19
C ALA A 82 -1.55 6.68 -15.95
N GLY A 83 -1.10 7.47 -14.96
CA GLY A 83 -1.54 8.85 -14.75
C GLY A 83 -2.37 9.08 -13.50
N ALA A 84 -2.52 8.09 -12.61
CA ALA A 84 -3.20 8.24 -11.33
C ALA A 84 -2.62 9.43 -10.53
N ASP A 85 -3.52 10.21 -9.91
CA ASP A 85 -3.19 11.35 -9.06
C ASP A 85 -3.19 10.98 -7.58
N ILE A 86 -4.02 10.00 -7.19
CA ILE A 86 -4.20 9.52 -5.83
C ILE A 86 -4.00 8.00 -5.83
N LEU A 87 -3.18 7.51 -4.90
CA LEU A 87 -3.02 6.08 -4.66
C LEU A 87 -3.82 5.65 -3.44
N GLU A 88 -4.50 4.53 -3.52
CA GLU A 88 -4.96 3.80 -2.34
C GLU A 88 -3.79 3.00 -1.75
N THR A 89 -3.77 2.82 -0.42
CA THR A 89 -2.79 1.93 0.22
C THR A 89 -3.24 0.48 0.13
N ASN A 90 -2.30 -0.49 0.14
CA ASN A 90 -2.62 -1.92 0.21
C ASN A 90 -3.03 -2.35 1.64
N THR A 91 -4.15 -1.82 2.13
CA THR A 91 -4.58 -1.96 3.54
C THR A 91 -6.08 -2.26 3.72
N PHE A 92 -6.77 -2.71 2.66
CA PHE A 92 -8.21 -2.95 2.68
C PHE A 92 -8.67 -3.87 3.83
N ASN A 93 -7.89 -4.92 4.14
CA ASN A 93 -8.15 -5.87 5.23
C ASN A 93 -7.17 -5.73 6.39
N ALA A 94 -6.33 -4.69 6.44
CA ALA A 94 -5.32 -4.49 7.49
C ALA A 94 -5.93 -4.05 8.85
N ASN A 95 -7.06 -4.62 9.25
CA ASN A 95 -7.69 -4.40 10.55
C ASN A 95 -7.65 -5.68 11.39
N ALA A 96 -7.70 -5.55 12.72
CA ALA A 96 -7.59 -6.67 13.65
C ALA A 96 -8.64 -7.79 13.41
N ILE A 97 -9.85 -7.43 12.97
CA ILE A 97 -10.92 -8.39 12.74
C ILE A 97 -10.60 -9.25 11.51
N SER A 98 -10.28 -8.63 10.38
CA SER A 98 -9.99 -9.35 9.14
C SER A 98 -8.68 -10.15 9.23
N LEU A 99 -7.68 -9.62 9.92
CA LEU A 99 -6.41 -10.32 10.15
C LEU A 99 -6.53 -11.48 11.13
N SER A 100 -7.59 -11.54 11.95
CA SER A 100 -7.81 -12.66 12.87
C SER A 100 -8.12 -13.97 12.14
N ASP A 101 -8.63 -13.92 10.90
CA ASP A 101 -8.81 -15.10 10.04
C ASP A 101 -7.47 -15.79 9.70
N TYR A 102 -6.35 -15.07 9.86
CA TYR A 102 -4.98 -15.55 9.63
C TYR A 102 -4.13 -15.63 10.92
N ASP A 103 -4.73 -15.49 12.10
CA ASP A 103 -4.04 -15.35 13.41
C ASP A 103 -3.10 -14.12 13.50
N MET A 104 -3.29 -13.09 12.66
CA MET A 104 -2.38 -11.95 12.47
C MET A 104 -2.91 -10.61 13.03
N ALA A 105 -3.91 -10.62 13.92
CA ALA A 105 -4.57 -9.41 14.41
C ALA A 105 -3.59 -8.33 14.93
N ASP A 106 -2.51 -8.75 15.60
CA ASP A 106 -1.48 -7.86 16.16
C ASP A 106 -0.64 -7.13 15.10
N LEU A 107 -0.66 -7.58 13.84
CA LEU A 107 0.04 -6.95 12.73
C LEU A 107 -0.73 -5.79 12.09
N SER A 108 -1.96 -5.51 12.51
CA SER A 108 -2.81 -4.46 11.90
C SER A 108 -2.10 -3.11 11.80
N TYR A 109 -1.50 -2.64 12.90
CA TYR A 109 -0.79 -1.35 12.89
C TYR A 109 0.42 -1.37 11.95
N GLU A 110 1.22 -2.44 12.01
CA GLU A 110 2.43 -2.58 11.20
C GLU A 110 2.11 -2.59 9.70
N LEU A 111 1.06 -3.32 9.30
CA LEU A 111 0.61 -3.39 7.92
C LEU A 111 0.12 -2.03 7.40
N ASN A 112 -0.67 -1.30 8.20
CA ASN A 112 -1.12 0.04 7.80
C ASN A 112 0.05 1.01 7.64
N TYR A 113 0.97 1.00 8.61
CA TYR A 113 2.14 1.86 8.56
C TYR A 113 3.01 1.56 7.34
N ALA A 114 3.33 0.29 7.10
CA ALA A 114 4.13 -0.14 5.96
C ALA A 114 3.42 0.15 4.62
N GLY A 115 2.11 -0.07 4.55
CA GLY A 115 1.30 0.19 3.36
C GLY A 115 1.27 1.67 3.00
N ALA A 116 1.04 2.54 3.99
CA ALA A 116 1.12 3.98 3.81
C ALA A 116 2.52 4.45 3.42
N ALA A 117 3.57 3.89 4.03
CA ALA A 117 4.95 4.24 3.71
C ALA A 117 5.34 3.87 2.27
N LEU A 118 4.95 2.69 1.79
CA LEU A 118 5.24 2.24 0.42
C LEU A 118 4.50 3.09 -0.62
N ALA A 119 3.19 3.28 -0.47
CA ALA A 119 2.41 4.12 -1.37
C ALA A 119 2.95 5.56 -1.38
N ARG A 120 3.31 6.10 -0.21
CA ARG A 120 3.88 7.45 -0.10
C ARG A 120 5.22 7.58 -0.82
N LYS A 121 6.11 6.62 -0.62
CA LYS A 121 7.40 6.58 -1.32
C LYS A 121 7.20 6.64 -2.84
N ALA A 122 6.30 5.81 -3.38
CA ALA A 122 5.99 5.81 -4.80
C ALA A 122 5.37 7.14 -5.26
N ALA A 123 4.40 7.69 -4.53
CA ALA A 123 3.79 8.98 -4.83
C ALA A 123 4.83 10.10 -4.86
N ASP A 124 5.75 10.14 -3.90
CA ASP A 124 6.79 11.16 -3.81
C ASP A 124 7.76 11.15 -4.99
N GLU A 125 8.13 9.96 -5.49
CA GLU A 125 8.98 9.81 -6.68
C GLU A 125 8.34 10.37 -7.96
N PHE A 126 7.01 10.36 -8.04
CA PHE A 126 6.23 10.82 -9.21
C PHE A 126 5.63 12.23 -9.03
N SER A 127 5.73 12.79 -7.83
CA SER A 127 5.17 14.09 -7.50
C SER A 127 6.03 15.22 -8.08
N THR A 128 5.38 16.21 -8.68
CA THR A 128 6.01 17.43 -9.20
C THR A 128 5.24 18.65 -8.69
N PRO A 129 5.84 19.86 -8.65
CA PRO A 129 5.12 21.07 -8.25
C PRO A 129 3.86 21.32 -9.08
N GLU A 130 3.88 20.97 -10.37
CA GLU A 130 2.76 21.17 -11.29
C GLU A 130 1.72 20.05 -11.22
N LYS A 131 2.15 18.85 -10.81
CA LYS A 131 1.28 17.68 -10.69
C LYS A 131 1.65 16.89 -9.43
N PRO A 132 1.18 17.32 -8.25
CA PRO A 132 1.37 16.58 -7.01
C PRO A 132 0.73 15.19 -7.08
N ARG A 133 1.21 14.27 -6.24
CA ARG A 133 0.62 12.94 -6.03
C ARG A 133 0.21 12.75 -4.58
N TYR A 134 -0.94 12.12 -4.39
CA TYR A 134 -1.57 11.93 -3.09
C TYR A 134 -1.67 10.44 -2.75
N VAL A 135 -1.77 10.18 -1.45
CA VAL A 135 -2.08 8.89 -0.83
C VAL A 135 -3.04 9.21 0.30
#